data_AF-A0A553IJK7-F1
#
_entry.id   AF-A0A553IJK7-F1
#
_cell.length_a   1.000
_cell.length_b   1.000
_cell.length_c   1.000
_cell.angle_alpha   90.00
_cell.angle_beta   90.00
_cell.angle_gamma   90.00
#
_symmetry.space_group_name_H-M   'P 1'
#
loop_
_entity.id
_entity.type
_entity.pdbx_description
1 polymer ?
#
loop_
_entity_poly.entity_id
_entity_poly.type
_entity_poly.pdbx_seq_one_letter_code
_entity_poly.pdbx_strand_id
1 'polypeptide(L)'
;MIQNTILNQLNEKGFVVSKIRGVSMWPFFNQKNTQVYIKSALNYNKNDCILFLRDDGSLIMHRILYLKKDFFLVCGDNQSQLEKVYCSQIKGKMTEYYINGHTRRPIGIKYHVYVRWIRITRPIRVIRDLLKHIIKKIINKK
;
A
#
# COMPACT_ATOMS: atom_id res chain seq x y z
N MET A 1 -19.38 -3.14 -6.64
CA MET A 1 -19.22 -3.06 -8.11
C MET A 1 -17.76 -2.91 -8.54
N ILE A 2 -17.05 -1.82 -8.22
CA ILE A 2 -15.67 -1.58 -8.73
C ILE A 2 -14.63 -2.61 -8.24
N GLN A 3 -14.68 -3.03 -6.98
CA GLN A 3 -13.72 -4.01 -6.44
C GLN A 3 -13.84 -5.37 -7.13
N ASN A 4 -15.07 -5.81 -7.43
CA ASN A 4 -15.34 -7.04 -8.17
C ASN A 4 -14.77 -6.94 -9.59
N THR A 5 -14.85 -5.79 -10.24
CA THR A 5 -14.22 -5.57 -11.55
C THR A 5 -12.70 -5.71 -11.51
N ILE A 6 -12.03 -5.18 -10.47
CA ILE A 6 -10.58 -5.28 -10.32
C ILE A 6 -10.15 -6.75 -10.14
N LEU A 7 -10.85 -7.48 -9.28
CA LEU A 7 -10.56 -8.90 -9.01
C LEU A 7 -10.83 -9.76 -10.24
N ASN A 8 -11.94 -9.54 -10.93
CA ASN A 8 -12.28 -10.27 -12.15
C ASN A 8 -11.20 -10.04 -13.23
N GLN A 9 -10.76 -8.80 -13.44
CA GLN A 9 -9.69 -8.50 -14.39
C GLN A 9 -8.37 -9.17 -14.01
N LEU A 10 -8.00 -9.18 -12.72
CA LEU A 10 -6.81 -9.90 -12.25
C LEU A 10 -6.91 -11.41 -12.48
N ASN A 11 -8.07 -12.01 -12.27
CA ASN A 11 -8.29 -13.44 -12.46
C ASN A 11 -8.33 -13.83 -13.94
N GLU A 12 -9.00 -13.05 -14.78
CA GLU A 12 -9.18 -13.35 -16.21
C GLU A 12 -7.95 -13.00 -17.04
N LYS A 13 -7.30 -11.85 -16.76
CA LYS A 13 -6.21 -11.31 -17.59
C LYS A 13 -4.84 -11.43 -16.94
N GLY A 14 -4.76 -11.78 -15.66
CA GLY A 14 -3.52 -11.81 -14.89
C GLY A 14 -2.99 -10.43 -14.47
N PHE A 15 -3.66 -9.34 -14.87
CA PHE A 15 -3.29 -7.97 -14.53
C PHE A 15 -4.48 -7.02 -14.48
N VAL A 16 -4.30 -5.89 -13.82
CA VAL A 16 -5.26 -4.78 -13.79
C VAL A 16 -4.54 -3.44 -13.71
N VAL A 17 -5.13 -2.43 -14.37
CA VAL A 17 -4.75 -1.03 -14.22
C VAL A 17 -5.83 -0.33 -13.41
N SER A 18 -5.46 0.33 -12.32
CA SER A 18 -6.43 0.99 -11.45
C SER A 18 -5.92 2.31 -10.91
N LYS A 19 -6.83 3.24 -10.64
CA LYS A 19 -6.55 4.49 -9.93
C LYS A 19 -6.44 4.21 -8.43
N ILE A 20 -5.42 4.78 -7.79
CA ILE A 20 -5.31 4.75 -6.32
C ILE A 20 -6.40 5.63 -5.70
N ARG A 21 -6.96 5.18 -4.58
CA ARG A 21 -7.91 5.94 -3.77
C ARG A 21 -7.39 6.12 -2.37
N GLY A 22 -7.65 7.29 -1.79
CA GLY A 22 -7.20 7.64 -0.45
C GLY A 22 -5.76 8.12 -0.41
N VAL A 23 -5.27 8.29 0.82
CA VAL A 23 -3.97 8.94 1.12
C VAL A 23 -3.02 8.02 1.90
N SER A 24 -3.36 6.74 2.09
CA SER A 24 -2.56 5.80 2.87
C SER A 24 -1.16 5.60 2.29
N MET A 25 -1.04 5.62 0.96
CA MET A 25 0.23 5.48 0.24
C MET A 25 0.90 6.81 -0.13
N TRP A 26 0.41 7.94 0.38
CA TRP A 26 1.06 9.24 0.18
C TRP A 26 2.39 9.29 0.96
N PRO A 27 3.48 9.89 0.45
CA PRO A 27 3.59 10.68 -0.78
C PRO A 27 3.93 9.85 -2.03
N PHE A 28 4.10 8.53 -1.94
CA PHE A 28 4.48 7.72 -3.10
C PHE A 28 3.40 7.72 -4.18
N PHE A 29 2.15 7.52 -3.76
CA PHE A 29 0.98 7.61 -4.63
C PHE A 29 0.11 8.79 -4.24
N ASN A 30 -0.45 9.43 -5.26
CA ASN A 30 -1.44 10.48 -5.11
C ASN A 30 -2.69 10.12 -5.92
N GLN A 31 -3.83 10.03 -5.23
CA GLN A 31 -5.12 9.68 -5.82
C GLN A 31 -5.54 10.55 -7.01
N LYS A 32 -5.01 11.79 -7.13
CA LYS A 32 -5.35 12.70 -8.23
C LYS A 32 -4.75 12.29 -9.57
N ASN A 33 -3.54 11.74 -9.58
CA ASN A 33 -2.74 11.58 -10.80
C ASN A 33 -2.00 10.23 -10.92
N THR A 34 -2.19 9.32 -9.96
CA THR A 34 -1.49 8.03 -9.94
C THR A 34 -2.41 6.91 -10.39
N GLN A 35 -1.96 6.16 -11.38
CA GLN A 35 -2.53 4.86 -11.74
C GLN A 35 -1.47 3.78 -11.50
N VAL A 36 -1.91 2.61 -11.05
CA VAL A 36 -1.05 1.48 -10.74
C VAL A 36 -1.38 0.32 -11.67
N TYR A 37 -0.32 -0.33 -12.14
CA TYR A 37 -0.39 -1.58 -12.87
C TYR A 37 -0.05 -2.71 -11.90
N ILE A 38 -0.99 -3.63 -11.70
CA ILE A 38 -0.91 -4.71 -10.73
C ILE A 38 -0.93 -6.03 -11.48
N LYS A 39 0.01 -6.92 -11.17
CA LYS A 39 0.07 -8.29 -11.70
C LYS A 39 -0.16 -9.30 -10.59
N SER A 40 -0.86 -10.39 -10.92
CA SER A 40 -0.84 -11.60 -10.12
C SER A 40 0.60 -12.11 -10.01
N ALA A 41 1.01 -12.51 -8.81
CA ALA A 41 2.37 -12.94 -8.54
C ALA A 41 2.38 -14.06 -7.50
N LEU A 42 3.30 -15.00 -7.65
CA LEU A 42 3.47 -16.11 -6.70
C LEU A 42 4.47 -15.78 -5.59
N ASN A 43 5.34 -14.78 -5.83
CA ASN A 43 6.43 -14.41 -4.92
C ASN A 43 6.36 -12.92 -4.58
N TYR A 44 6.51 -12.62 -3.28
CA TYR A 44 6.47 -11.27 -2.73
C TYR A 44 7.73 -10.98 -1.93
N ASN A 45 8.33 -9.82 -2.21
CA ASN A 45 9.56 -9.38 -1.58
C ASN A 45 9.31 -8.22 -0.65
N LYS A 46 10.29 -7.98 0.23
CA LYS A 46 10.31 -6.79 1.07
C LYS A 46 10.27 -5.55 0.19
N ASN A 47 9.45 -4.58 0.59
CA ASN A 47 9.15 -3.32 -0.11
C ASN A 47 8.24 -3.41 -1.33
N ASP A 48 7.74 -4.60 -1.71
CA ASP A 48 6.71 -4.72 -2.74
C ASP A 48 5.43 -4.00 -2.26
N CYS A 49 4.80 -3.23 -3.16
CA CYS A 49 3.45 -2.71 -2.95
C CYS A 49 2.45 -3.78 -3.40
N ILE A 50 1.72 -4.36 -2.45
CA ILE A 50 0.77 -5.44 -2.72
C ILE A 50 -0.65 -4.94 -2.65
N LEU A 51 -1.51 -5.50 -3.51
CA LEU A 51 -2.96 -5.39 -3.41
C LEU A 51 -3.50 -6.63 -2.69
N PHE A 52 -4.24 -6.43 -1.62
CA PHE A 52 -4.85 -7.53 -0.86
C PHE A 52 -6.30 -7.20 -0.48
N LEU A 53 -7.05 -8.25 -0.22
CA LEU A 53 -8.43 -8.18 0.26
C LEU A 53 -8.43 -8.30 1.78
N ARG A 54 -8.96 -7.29 2.47
CA ARG A 54 -9.21 -7.34 3.91
C ARG A 54 -10.41 -8.22 4.24
N ASP A 55 -10.51 -8.60 5.50
CA ASP A 55 -11.62 -9.41 6.02
C ASP A 55 -12.98 -8.69 5.90
N ASP A 56 -12.98 -7.35 5.90
CA ASP A 56 -14.16 -6.51 5.65
C ASP A 56 -14.54 -6.39 4.14
N GLY A 57 -13.84 -7.11 3.26
CA GLY A 57 -14.04 -7.09 1.82
C GLY A 57 -13.41 -5.90 1.10
N SER A 58 -12.71 -5.00 1.81
CA SER A 58 -12.06 -3.86 1.18
C SER A 58 -10.75 -4.25 0.48
N LEU A 59 -10.54 -3.70 -0.73
CA LEU A 59 -9.27 -3.83 -1.47
C LEU A 59 -8.30 -2.73 -1.07
N ILE A 60 -7.14 -3.13 -0.54
CA ILE A 60 -6.15 -2.23 0.03
C ILE A 60 -4.80 -2.45 -0.64
N MET A 61 -4.08 -1.36 -0.88
CA MET A 61 -2.72 -1.40 -1.38
C MET A 61 -1.75 -0.85 -0.34
N HIS A 62 -0.84 -1.68 0.15
CA HIS A 62 0.20 -1.31 1.11
C HIS A 62 1.55 -1.93 0.78
N ARG A 63 2.59 -1.42 1.42
CA ARG A 63 3.97 -1.88 1.25
C ARG A 63 4.33 -2.96 2.26
N ILE A 64 4.97 -4.04 1.80
CA ILE A 64 5.53 -5.06 2.69
C ILE A 64 6.75 -4.50 3.42
N LEU A 65 6.68 -4.45 4.76
CA LEU A 65 7.79 -4.01 5.61
C LEU A 65 8.56 -5.19 6.20
N TYR A 66 7.87 -6.27 6.56
CA TYR A 66 8.46 -7.47 7.14
C TYR A 66 7.87 -8.72 6.51
N LEU A 67 8.75 -9.65 6.15
CA LEU A 67 8.42 -11.00 5.70
C LEU A 67 8.38 -11.91 6.94
N LYS A 68 7.30 -12.67 7.10
CA LYS A 68 7.20 -13.77 8.08
C LYS A 68 6.88 -15.05 7.31
N LYS A 69 6.99 -16.19 8.00
CA LYS A 69 6.79 -17.52 7.39
C LYS A 69 5.40 -17.66 6.74
N ASP A 70 4.36 -17.23 7.47
CA ASP A 70 2.97 -17.46 7.05
C ASP A 70 2.23 -16.17 6.67
N PHE A 71 2.85 -15.00 6.89
CA PHE A 71 2.20 -13.71 6.69
C PHE A 71 3.19 -12.59 6.41
N PHE A 72 2.67 -11.44 6.02
CA PHE A 72 3.41 -10.20 5.85
C PHE A 72 2.91 -9.15 6.82
N LEU A 73 3.82 -8.30 7.28
CA LEU A 73 3.45 -7.06 7.94
C LEU A 73 3.57 -5.93 6.93
N VAL A 74 2.43 -5.33 6.61
CA VAL A 74 2.32 -4.27 5.61
C VAL A 74 1.90 -2.95 6.24
N CYS A 75 2.20 -1.85 5.56
CA CYS A 75 1.80 -0.52 6.01
C CYS A 75 1.69 0.42 4.81
N GLY A 76 0.78 1.39 4.89
CA GLY A 76 0.77 2.52 3.98
C GLY A 76 1.92 3.49 4.25
N ASP A 77 2.49 4.09 3.21
CA ASP A 77 3.62 5.03 3.34
C ASP A 77 3.29 6.31 4.15
N ASN A 78 2.00 6.64 4.34
CA ASN A 78 1.51 7.72 5.18
C ASN A 78 0.98 7.26 6.55
N GLN A 79 1.00 5.95 6.82
CA GLN A 79 0.41 5.37 8.03
C GLN A 79 1.48 4.87 8.99
N SER A 80 1.11 4.69 10.25
CA SER A 80 1.97 4.12 11.29
C SER A 80 1.59 2.68 11.63
N GLN A 81 0.31 2.33 11.55
CA GLN A 81 -0.21 1.03 11.95
C GLN A 81 0.23 -0.08 10.99
N LEU A 82 0.80 -1.15 11.53
CA LEU A 82 1.09 -2.36 10.76
C LEU A 82 -0.18 -3.19 10.64
N GLU A 83 -0.33 -3.81 9.47
CA GLU A 83 -1.41 -4.73 9.18
C GLU A 83 -0.82 -6.11 8.87
N LYS A 84 -1.40 -7.14 9.48
CA LYS A 84 -1.03 -8.54 9.23
C LYS A 84 -1.84 -9.03 8.04
N VAL A 85 -1.15 -9.48 7.00
CA VAL A 85 -1.77 -9.95 5.75
C VAL A 85 -1.22 -11.33 5.40
N TYR A 86 -2.11 -12.30 5.25
CA TYR A 86 -1.75 -13.66 4.83
C TYR A 86 -1.58 -13.72 3.31
N CYS A 87 -0.77 -14.67 2.83
CA CYS A 87 -0.54 -14.85 1.38
C CYS A 87 -1.85 -15.05 0.59
N SER A 88 -2.85 -15.72 1.17
CA SER A 88 -4.16 -15.96 0.56
C SER A 88 -5.00 -14.69 0.34
N GLN A 89 -4.78 -13.66 1.15
CA GLN A 89 -5.45 -12.37 1.01
C GLN A 89 -4.86 -11.55 -0.15
N ILE A 90 -3.62 -11.82 -0.56
CA ILE A 90 -2.94 -11.06 -1.61
C ILE A 90 -3.49 -11.45 -2.98
N LYS A 91 -3.76 -10.45 -3.80
CA LYS A 91 -4.32 -10.59 -5.16
C LYS A 91 -3.30 -10.25 -6.25
N GLY A 92 -2.30 -9.47 -5.90
CA GLY A 92 -1.21 -9.15 -6.81
C GLY A 92 -0.25 -8.13 -6.21
N LYS A 93 0.78 -7.77 -6.98
CA LYS A 93 1.71 -6.71 -6.64
C LYS A 93 1.79 -5.68 -7.75
N MET A 94 2.02 -4.43 -7.37
CA MET A 94 2.26 -3.36 -8.32
C MET A 94 3.63 -3.54 -8.97
N THR A 95 3.64 -3.65 -10.30
CA THR A 95 4.89 -3.73 -11.08
C THR A 95 5.25 -2.41 -11.74
N GLU A 96 4.24 -1.57 -12.02
CA GLU A 96 4.41 -0.27 -12.67
C GLU A 96 3.40 0.73 -12.11
N TYR A 97 3.72 2.01 -12.23
CA TYR A 97 2.79 3.08 -11.92
C TYR A 97 2.97 4.24 -12.89
N TYR A 98 1.86 4.85 -13.27
CA TYR A 98 1.82 6.01 -14.14
C TYR A 98 1.56 7.26 -13.29
N ILE A 99 2.46 8.23 -13.38
CA ILE A 99 2.35 9.51 -12.68
C ILE A 99 2.79 10.64 -13.60
N ASN A 100 1.97 11.70 -13.69
CA ASN A 100 2.26 12.92 -14.46
C ASN A 100 2.71 12.66 -15.91
N GLY A 101 2.03 11.79 -16.66
CA GLY A 101 2.42 11.54 -18.06
C GLY A 101 3.44 10.41 -18.25
N HIS A 102 4.05 9.90 -17.17
CA HIS A 102 5.17 8.98 -17.27
C HIS A 102 4.92 7.67 -16.53
N THR A 103 5.14 6.55 -17.24
CA THR A 103 5.21 5.22 -16.64
C THR A 103 6.54 5.06 -15.92
N ARG A 104 6.48 4.59 -14.67
CA ARG A 104 7.64 4.32 -13.82
C ARG A 104 7.55 2.92 -13.26
N ARG A 105 8.72 2.33 -13.03
CA ARG A 105 8.88 1.04 -12.36
C ARG A 105 9.45 1.27 -10.96
N PRO A 106 9.01 0.50 -9.94
CA PRO A 106 9.56 0.54 -8.59
C PRO A 106 10.91 -0.18 -8.52
N ILE A 107 11.84 0.20 -9.39
CA ILE A 107 13.16 -0.43 -9.53
C ILE A 107 14.26 0.63 -9.45
N GLY A 108 15.46 0.20 -9.08
CA GLY A 108 16.66 1.02 -9.09
C GLY A 108 16.87 1.87 -7.83
N ILE A 109 18.01 2.56 -7.81
CA ILE A 109 18.54 3.18 -6.59
C ILE A 109 17.61 4.26 -6.02
N LYS A 110 17.00 5.09 -6.87
CA LYS A 110 16.10 6.18 -6.44
C LYS A 110 14.90 5.65 -5.66
N TYR A 111 14.33 4.54 -6.12
CA TYR A 111 13.22 3.88 -5.43
C TYR A 111 13.67 3.30 -4.07
N HIS A 112 14.82 2.62 -4.02
CA HIS A 112 15.32 2.06 -2.77
C HIS A 112 15.68 3.13 -1.73
N VAL A 113 16.27 4.26 -2.16
CA VAL A 113 16.52 5.43 -1.30
C VAL A 113 15.20 5.97 -0.74
N TYR A 114 14.18 6.15 -1.58
CA TYR A 114 12.85 6.57 -1.14
C TYR A 114 12.28 5.63 -0.07
N VAL A 115 12.26 4.33 -0.33
CA VAL A 115 11.70 3.36 0.62
C VAL A 115 12.51 3.33 1.91
N ARG A 116 13.84 3.45 1.85
CA ARG A 116 14.69 3.54 3.04
C ARG A 116 14.35 4.78 3.86
N TRP A 117 14.18 5.94 3.22
CA TRP A 117 13.77 7.18 3.88
C TRP A 117 12.40 7.05 4.56
N ILE A 118 11.40 6.48 3.90
CA ILE A 118 10.08 6.20 4.50
C ILE A 118 10.21 5.33 5.75
N ARG A 119 11.05 4.30 5.70
CA ARG A 119 11.27 3.40 6.85
C ARG A 119 11.97 4.11 8.01
N ILE A 120 12.99 4.92 7.75
CA ILE A 120 13.72 5.68 8.77
C ILE A 120 12.79 6.72 9.43
N THR A 121 11.96 7.40 8.63
CA THR A 121 11.02 8.42 9.11
C THR A 121 9.73 7.85 9.70
N ARG A 122 9.58 6.53 9.81
CA ARG A 122 8.38 5.89 10.34
C ARG A 122 8.04 6.30 11.79
N PRO A 123 9.00 6.45 12.73
CA PRO A 123 8.70 6.90 14.09
C PRO A 123 7.95 8.24 14.14
N ILE A 124 8.20 9.14 13.19
CA ILE A 124 7.49 10.43 13.08
C ILE A 124 5.99 10.23 12.91
N ARG A 125 5.58 9.24 12.10
CA ARG A 125 4.16 8.92 11.87
C ARG A 125 3.52 8.33 13.13
N VAL A 126 4.25 7.51 13.87
CA VAL A 126 3.79 6.95 15.15
C VAL A 126 3.55 8.07 16.16
N ILE A 127 4.50 8.99 16.31
CA ILE A 127 4.37 10.15 17.22
C ILE A 127 3.19 11.04 16.80
N ARG A 128 3.08 11.36 15.50
CA ARG A 128 1.95 12.12 14.95
C ARG A 128 0.60 11.48 15.30
N ASP A 129 0.48 10.18 15.11
CA ASP A 129 -0.79 9.46 15.32
C ASP A 129 -1.11 9.33 16.83
N LEU A 130 -0.09 9.19 17.68
CA LEU A 130 -0.23 9.27 19.15
C LEU A 130 -0.72 10.65 19.61
N LEU A 131 -0.09 11.72 19.13
CA LEU A 131 -0.50 13.10 19.44
C LEU A 131 -1.94 13.38 19.01
N LYS A 132 -2.33 12.94 17.81
CA LYS A 132 -3.72 13.06 17.34
C LYS A 132 -4.70 12.34 18.28
N HIS A 133 -4.34 11.16 18.76
CA HIS A 133 -5.17 10.42 19.71
C HIS A 133 -5.32 11.17 21.04
N ILE A 134 -4.22 11.71 21.59
CA ILE A 134 -4.23 12.49 22.83
C ILE A 134 -5.09 13.75 22.68
N ILE A 135 -4.90 14.52 21.60
CA ILE A 135 -5.68 15.74 21.32
C ILE A 135 -7.17 15.40 21.21
N LYS A 136 -7.53 14.36 20.46
CA LYS A 136 -8.92 13.92 20.31
C LYS A 136 -9.54 13.53 21.66
N LYS A 137 -8.78 12.87 22.54
CA LYS A 137 -9.23 12.51 23.88
C LYS A 137 -9.45 13.75 24.76
N ILE A 138 -8.64 14.80 24.62
CA ILE A 138 -8.82 16.06 25.36
C ILE A 138 -10.05 16.82 24.85
N ILE A 139 -10.21 16.93 23.52
CA ILE A 139 -11.34 17.64 22.90
C ILE A 139 -12.67 16.94 23.23
N ASN A 140 -12.74 15.61 23.12
CA ASN A 140 -13.97 14.85 23.36
C ASN A 140 -14.31 14.64 24.85
N LYS A 141 -13.44 15.09 25.77
CA LYS A 141 -13.69 15.05 27.22
C LYS A 141 -14.21 16.40 27.76
N LYS A 142 -14.15 17.46 26.94
CA LYS A 142 -14.91 18.69 27.14
C LYS A 142 -16.29 18.55 26.48
#